data_AF-A0A445M092-F1
#
_entry.id   AF-A0A445M092-F1
#
_cell.length_a   1.000
_cell.length_b   1.000
_cell.length_c   1.000
_cell.angle_alpha   90.00
_cell.angle_beta   90.00
_cell.angle_gamma   90.00
#
_symmetry.space_group_name_H-M   'P 1'
#
loop_
_entity.id
_entity.type
_entity.pdbx_description
1 polymer ?
#
loop_
_entity_poly.entity_id
_entity_poly.type
_entity_poly.pdbx_seq_one_letter_code
_entity_poly.pdbx_strand_id
1 'polypeptide(L)'
;MVSPILCSTVFYHFGHGLQQSEYYKGDEIDRLDEPICPDDFMRERMISENNINSTIVQPLKKGAHSHAIIDACHGGKTIDLMHLCQKEKHMEMEG
;
A
#
# COMPACT_ATOMS: atom_id res chain seq x y z
N MET A 1 9.66 29.89 9.56
CA MET A 1 10.33 28.82 10.33
C MET A 1 10.04 27.52 9.60
N VAL A 2 11.02 26.95 8.90
CA VAL A 2 10.88 25.58 8.37
C VAL A 2 10.94 24.63 9.55
N SER A 3 9.85 23.90 9.80
CA SER A 3 9.89 22.79 10.76
C SER A 3 10.94 21.80 10.23
N PRO A 4 11.95 21.41 11.02
CA PRO A 4 12.91 20.42 10.57
C PRO A 4 12.14 19.13 10.29
N ILE A 5 12.31 18.57 9.09
CA ILE A 5 11.92 17.19 8.82
C ILE A 5 12.73 16.36 9.81
N LEU A 6 12.08 15.86 10.85
CA LEU A 6 12.76 15.14 11.94
C LEU A 6 13.26 13.78 11.46
N CYS A 7 12.63 13.19 10.42
CA CYS A 7 13.10 12.02 9.70
C CYS A 7 12.27 11.79 8.43
N SER A 8 12.89 11.20 7.40
CA SER A 8 12.21 10.71 6.19
C SER A 8 12.59 9.25 5.97
N THR A 9 11.61 8.40 5.68
CA THR A 9 11.80 6.97 5.40
C THR A 9 11.33 6.63 3.99
N VAL A 10 11.95 5.62 3.40
CA VAL A 10 11.50 5.03 2.13
C VAL A 10 11.19 3.57 2.35
N PHE A 11 9.98 3.15 1.99
CA PHE A 11 9.58 1.76 1.86
C PHE A 11 9.47 1.42 0.37
N TYR A 12 10.22 0.42 -0.07
CA TYR A 12 10.21 -0.02 -1.47
C TYR A 12 9.90 -1.51 -1.51
N HIS A 13 8.85 -1.89 -2.22
CA HIS A 13 8.51 -3.28 -2.49
C HIS A 13 8.46 -3.52 -4.00
N PHE A 14 9.18 -4.55 -4.45
CA PHE A 14 9.12 -5.07 -5.80
C PHE A 14 8.84 -6.57 -5.72
N GLY A 15 7.76 -7.03 -6.34
CA GLY A 15 7.38 -8.44 -6.26
C GLY A 15 5.92 -8.70 -6.60
N HIS A 16 5.41 -9.82 -6.08
CA HIS A 16 4.02 -10.21 -6.31
C HIS A 16 3.08 -9.57 -5.29
N GLY A 17 2.08 -8.87 -5.81
CA GLY A 17 0.85 -8.57 -5.12
C GLY A 17 -0.25 -9.48 -5.62
N LEU A 18 -1.20 -9.80 -4.76
CA LEU A 18 -2.41 -10.54 -5.09
C LEU A 18 -3.64 -9.72 -4.75
N GLN A 19 -4.80 -10.18 -5.20
CA GLN A 19 -6.09 -9.67 -4.77
C GLN A 19 -6.93 -10.84 -4.30
N GLN A 20 -7.51 -10.74 -3.11
CA GLN A 20 -8.32 -11.80 -2.51
C GLN A 20 -9.56 -11.23 -1.83
N SER A 21 -10.55 -12.08 -1.54
CA SER A 21 -11.71 -11.65 -0.76
C SER A 21 -11.29 -11.17 0.63
N GLU A 22 -11.94 -10.09 1.10
CA GLU A 22 -11.67 -9.49 2.41
C GLU A 22 -11.64 -10.54 3.53
N TYR A 23 -10.65 -10.44 4.40
CA TYR A 23 -10.59 -11.30 5.58
C TYR A 23 -11.62 -10.89 6.64
N TYR A 24 -11.79 -9.58 6.89
CA TYR A 24 -12.79 -9.03 7.79
C TYR A 24 -13.89 -8.33 7.00
N LYS A 25 -15.14 -8.70 7.26
CA LYS A 25 -16.28 -8.13 6.53
C LYS A 25 -16.43 -6.63 6.77
N GLY A 26 -16.41 -5.85 5.69
CA GLY A 26 -16.65 -4.41 5.70
C GLY A 26 -15.40 -3.58 5.95
N ASP A 27 -14.21 -4.18 5.83
CA ASP A 27 -12.94 -3.45 5.89
C ASP A 27 -12.72 -2.68 4.58
N GLU A 28 -13.01 -3.33 3.45
CA GLU A 28 -12.83 -2.76 2.11
C GLU A 28 -14.15 -2.47 1.41
N ILE A 29 -14.22 -1.35 0.70
CA ILE A 29 -15.42 -0.91 -0.03
C ILE A 29 -15.80 -1.90 -1.14
N ASP A 30 -14.81 -2.46 -1.81
CA ASP A 30 -14.97 -3.47 -2.87
C ASP A 30 -14.89 -4.91 -2.35
N ARG A 31 -14.65 -5.09 -1.03
CA ARG A 31 -14.50 -6.38 -0.34
C ARG A 31 -13.31 -7.20 -0.82
N LEU A 32 -12.24 -6.54 -1.28
CA LEU A 32 -11.04 -7.17 -1.79
C LEU A 32 -9.80 -6.62 -1.08
N ASP A 33 -9.02 -7.51 -0.45
CA ASP A 33 -7.70 -7.19 0.09
C ASP A 33 -6.65 -7.31 -1.02
N GLU A 34 -5.67 -6.42 -1.05
CA GLU A 34 -4.52 -6.42 -1.97
C GLU A 34 -3.16 -6.67 -1.25
N PRO A 35 -2.94 -7.88 -0.68
CA PRO A 35 -1.73 -8.16 0.09
C PRO A 35 -0.48 -8.35 -0.78
N ILE A 36 0.70 -8.16 -0.18
CA ILE A 36 1.98 -8.53 -0.79
C ILE A 36 2.38 -9.95 -0.41
N CYS A 37 3.11 -10.62 -1.30
CA CYS A 37 3.53 -12.00 -1.16
C CYS A 37 5.04 -12.11 -0.91
N PRO A 38 5.47 -12.40 0.33
CA PRO A 38 6.83 -12.87 0.60
C PRO A 38 7.14 -14.17 -0.15
N ASP A 39 8.42 -14.52 -0.28
CA ASP A 39 8.84 -15.76 -0.95
C ASP A 39 8.23 -17.02 -0.31
N ASP A 40 8.02 -17.01 1.00
CA ASP A 40 7.46 -18.11 1.78
C ASP A 40 5.98 -17.95 2.11
N PHE A 41 5.23 -17.11 1.37
CA PHE A 41 3.81 -16.85 1.63
C PHE A 41 2.93 -18.12 1.68
N MET A 42 3.33 -19.17 0.98
CA MET A 42 2.65 -20.47 1.01
C MET A 42 2.76 -21.18 2.37
N ARG A 43 3.78 -20.84 3.17
CA ARG A 43 4.00 -21.36 4.53
C ARG A 43 3.67 -20.33 5.62
N GLU A 44 4.15 -19.10 5.48
CA GLU A 44 4.07 -18.03 6.50
C GLU A 44 2.96 -17.00 6.24
N ARG A 45 2.12 -17.22 5.22
CA ARG A 45 1.03 -16.34 4.75
C ARG A 45 1.52 -15.06 4.07
N MET A 46 0.57 -14.38 3.42
CA MET A 46 0.77 -13.06 2.81
C MET A 46 0.77 -11.96 3.88
N ILE A 47 1.34 -10.80 3.55
CA ILE A 47 1.33 -9.62 4.42
C ILE A 47 0.17 -8.72 3.96
N SER A 48 -0.80 -8.48 4.85
CA SER A 48 -1.97 -7.66 4.54
C SER A 48 -1.67 -6.16 4.56
N GLU A 49 -2.51 -5.39 3.87
CA GLU A 49 -2.48 -3.91 3.84
C GLU A 49 -2.51 -3.31 5.25
N ASN A 50 -3.40 -3.84 6.09
CA ASN A 50 -3.51 -3.46 7.50
C ASN A 50 -2.23 -3.70 8.28
N ASN A 51 -1.53 -4.82 8.03
CA ASN A 51 -0.24 -5.10 8.67
C ASN A 51 0.84 -4.12 8.20
N ILE A 52 0.86 -3.76 6.92
CA ILE A 52 1.78 -2.75 6.39
C ILE A 52 1.46 -1.38 7.03
N ASN A 53 0.21 -0.94 6.97
CA ASN A 53 -0.24 0.35 7.53
C ASN A 53 0.09 0.48 9.02
N SER A 54 -0.28 -0.51 9.84
CA SER A 54 0.00 -0.50 11.28
C SER A 54 1.49 -0.51 11.60
N THR A 55 2.33 -1.05 10.72
CA THR A 55 3.78 -1.12 10.91
C THR A 55 4.50 0.16 10.47
N ILE A 56 4.14 0.75 9.33
CA ILE A 56 4.93 1.85 8.72
C ILE A 56 4.20 3.20 8.64
N VAL A 57 2.87 3.22 8.82
CA VAL A 57 2.06 4.45 8.75
C VAL A 57 1.64 4.90 10.15
N GLN A 58 0.95 4.05 10.90
CA GLN A 58 0.43 4.41 12.24
C GLN A 58 1.50 4.88 13.24
N PRO A 59 2.74 4.35 13.24
CA PRO A 59 3.77 4.78 14.19
C PRO A 59 4.42 6.14 13.84
N LEU A 60 4.11 6.73 12.67
CA LEU A 60 4.74 7.97 12.22
C LEU A 60 4.44 9.12 13.19
N LYS A 61 5.52 9.73 13.70
CA LYS A 61 5.43 10.93 14.53
C LYS A 61 5.04 12.13 13.65
N LYS A 62 4.32 13.09 14.23
CA LYS A 62 3.99 14.35 13.55
C LYS A 62 5.26 15.02 13.00
N GLY A 63 5.26 15.32 11.70
CA GLY A 63 6.40 15.94 11.00
C GLY A 63 7.42 14.96 10.43
N ALA A 64 7.27 13.66 10.66
CA ALA A 64 7.98 12.63 9.90
C ALA A 64 7.28 12.37 8.57
N HIS A 65 8.05 12.02 7.54
CA HIS A 65 7.53 11.65 6.23
C HIS A 65 7.91 10.20 5.90
N SER A 66 6.97 9.46 5.30
CA SER A 66 7.24 8.15 4.72
C SER A 66 6.85 8.15 3.25
N HIS A 67 7.77 7.73 2.40
CA HIS A 67 7.56 7.53 0.98
C HIS A 67 7.50 6.04 0.71
N ALA A 68 6.38 5.56 0.17
CA ALA A 68 6.22 4.17 -0.20
C ALA A 68 6.11 4.04 -1.72
N ILE A 69 6.86 3.10 -2.29
CA ILE A 69 6.81 2.75 -3.71
C ILE A 69 6.55 1.26 -3.78
N ILE A 70 5.42 0.91 -4.38
CA ILE A 70 4.97 -0.48 -4.55
C ILE A 70 4.96 -0.76 -6.05
N ASP A 71 5.86 -1.63 -6.48
CA ASP A 71 5.94 -2.15 -7.83
C ASP A 71 5.48 -3.62 -7.81
N ALA A 72 4.16 -3.77 -7.85
CA ALA A 72 3.46 -5.05 -7.78
C ALA A 72 2.12 -4.96 -8.52
N CYS A 73 1.60 -6.11 -8.99
CA CYS A 73 0.22 -6.21 -9.44
C CYS A 73 -0.73 -5.88 -8.28
N HIS A 74 -1.83 -5.17 -8.55
CA HIS A 74 -2.78 -4.74 -7.52
C HIS A 74 -2.12 -3.89 -6.40
N GLY A 75 -1.10 -3.10 -6.75
CA GLY A 75 -0.38 -2.25 -5.79
C GLY A 75 -1.14 -1.01 -5.30
N GLY A 76 -2.40 -0.82 -5.74
CA GLY A 76 -3.12 0.45 -5.65
C GLY A 76 -3.63 0.75 -4.25
N LYS A 77 -3.97 -0.29 -3.49
CA LYS A 77 -4.43 -0.22 -2.09
C LYS A 77 -3.55 -0.97 -1.11
N THR A 78 -2.43 -1.56 -1.57
CA THR A 78 -1.44 -2.29 -0.76
C THR A 78 -1.00 -1.61 0.55
N ILE A 79 -1.14 -0.28 0.63
CA ILE A 79 -1.04 0.46 1.87
C ILE A 79 -2.39 1.15 2.04
N ASP A 80 -3.22 0.64 2.95
CA ASP A 80 -4.55 1.17 3.27
C ASP A 80 -4.44 2.64 3.70
N LEU A 81 -4.57 3.57 2.75
CA LEU A 81 -4.41 5.00 2.97
C LEU A 81 -5.77 5.68 2.80
N MET A 82 -6.07 6.60 3.72
CA MET A 82 -7.32 7.38 3.74
C MET A 82 -7.64 8.15 2.45
N HIS A 83 -6.63 8.45 1.64
CA HIS A 83 -6.79 9.23 0.41
C HIS A 83 -6.03 8.56 -0.74
N LEU A 84 -6.75 8.28 -1.81
CA LEU A 84 -6.21 7.77 -3.06
C LEU A 84 -6.30 8.85 -4.14
N CYS A 85 -5.19 9.09 -4.85
CA CYS A 85 -5.16 9.95 -6.02
C CYS A 85 -4.85 9.11 -7.25
N GLN A 86 -5.78 9.06 -8.20
CA GLN A 86 -5.58 8.43 -9.50
C GLN A 86 -5.55 9.50 -10.58
N LYS A 87 -4.54 9.46 -11.44
CA LYS A 87 -4.49 10.33 -12.62
C LYS A 87 -5.31 9.67 -13.73
N GLU A 88 -6.27 10.40 -14.28
CA GLU A 88 -7.03 9.95 -15.44
C GLU A 88 -6.09 9.68 -16.62
N LYS A 89 -6.21 8.50 -17.21
CA LYS A 89 -5.50 8.17 -18.45
C LYS A 89 -6.27 8.80 -19.60
N HIS A 90 -5.73 9.86 -20.20
CA HIS A 90 -6.14 10.27 -21.53
C HIS A 90 -5.75 9.13 -22.49
N MET A 91 -6.70 8.27 -22.85
CA MET A 91 -6.52 7.33 -23.96
C MET A 91 -6.63 8.13 -25.25
N GLU A 92 -5.51 8.42 -25.89
CA GLU A 92 -5.52 8.73 -27.32
C GLU A 92 -5.87 7.44 -28.04
N MET A 93 -7.05 7.41 -28.67
CA MET A 93 -7.46 6.32 -29.54
C MET A 93 -6.62 6.42 -30.82
N GLU A 94 -5.52 5.69 -30.89
CA GLU A 94 -4.91 5.38 -32.18
C GLU A 94 -5.72 4.26 -32.85
N GLY A 95 -6.27 4.59 -34.03
CA GLY A 95 -7.15 3.74 -34.83
C GLY A 95 -6.44 2.71 -35.69
#